data_AF-A0A351BHH6-F1
#
_entry.id   AF-A0A351BHH6-F1
#
_cell.length_a   1.000
_cell.length_b   1.000
_cell.length_c   1.000
_cell.angle_alpha   90.00
_cell.angle_beta   90.00
_cell.angle_gamma   90.00
#
_symmetry.space_group_name_H-M   'P 1'
#
loop_
_entity.id
_entity.type
_entity.pdbx_description
1 polymer ?
#
loop_
_entity_poly.entity_id
_entity_poly.type
_entity_poly.pdbx_seq_one_letter_code
_entity_poly.pdbx_strand_id
1 'polypeptide(L)'
;LSYFFVFFLRIRRPPRSTLFPYTTLFRSTDAGVPLPAGVPAAPTPLFDGIFGTCLTPEEGARRDAFALRHMHLERYIPSTTFGMFDADYFPLVGLMPVTVKMKFNFVSADNAPGLFDVVRRTLAGEDLSRFFWSDSEKADFRRDYIGRISARWSAQHTLRSSKPCWDFRAIPLVIPVEVDDEAAAHYVTTVHKSPGPGIDYKSSTSDPDPAHPERPATADLYQSDVREEPNFNSGSVATTERQRLESALAAAAASPVLFSRDSDVIEPAARSALTAFASAARQKNPSDPLIPLQVDGFASLDGDAAHNRDLADRRAAAVRSFLAGLGVPQPIGVLGHGPVGTVGDAGSRRVDISLDHSFETTYAANRYSVGEHEFGHMLGLPDEYQNNTTGTLGAQQTLYSGLVTAAGVPGPAVWGVDTASQMSNGIDVLPRHYVTLWEALGRMTAPDIAQSEWRIS
;
A
#
# COMPACT_ATOMS: atom_id res chain seq x y z
N LEU A 1 -62.27 4.05 -6.48
CA LEU A 1 -63.27 3.03 -6.85
C LEU A 1 -62.52 1.80 -7.33
N SER A 2 -62.68 0.68 -6.62
CA SER A 2 -62.13 -0.65 -6.94
C SER A 2 -62.88 -1.32 -8.10
N TYR A 3 -62.24 -2.29 -8.77
CA TYR A 3 -62.86 -3.61 -8.95
C TYR A 3 -61.82 -4.74 -9.14
N PHE A 4 -61.84 -5.67 -8.19
CA PHE A 4 -61.19 -6.98 -8.17
C PHE A 4 -62.01 -7.98 -9.01
N PHE A 5 -61.39 -8.97 -9.66
CA PHE A 5 -62.06 -10.25 -9.94
C PHE A 5 -61.12 -11.43 -9.66
N VAL A 6 -61.53 -12.24 -8.69
CA VAL A 6 -60.95 -13.50 -8.25
C VAL A 6 -61.77 -14.64 -8.87
N PHE A 7 -61.13 -15.68 -9.41
CA PHE A 7 -61.80 -16.94 -9.74
C PHE A 7 -61.47 -18.01 -8.69
N PHE A 8 -62.51 -18.53 -8.04
CA PHE A 8 -62.50 -19.73 -7.19
C PHE A 8 -63.16 -20.89 -7.93
N LEU A 9 -62.61 -22.10 -7.84
CA LEU A 9 -63.39 -23.36 -7.88
C LEU A 9 -62.63 -24.56 -7.26
N ARG A 10 -62.82 -24.67 -5.93
CA ARG A 10 -63.06 -25.83 -5.05
C ARG A 10 -62.68 -27.27 -5.46
N ILE A 11 -61.59 -27.76 -4.85
CA ILE A 11 -61.34 -29.01 -4.07
C ILE A 11 -62.26 -30.25 -4.27
N ARG A 12 -61.61 -31.42 -4.51
CA ARG A 12 -61.92 -32.72 -3.83
C ARG A 12 -60.61 -33.47 -3.48
N ARG A 13 -60.52 -34.00 -2.24
CA ARG A 13 -59.42 -34.87 -1.73
C ARG A 13 -59.84 -36.34 -1.82
N PRO A 14 -58.90 -37.30 -1.99
CA PRO A 14 -59.03 -38.66 -1.46
C PRO A 14 -58.14 -38.87 -0.22
N PRO A 15 -58.38 -39.94 0.56
CA PRO A 15 -58.40 -39.89 2.02
C PRO A 15 -57.06 -40.20 2.69
N ARG A 16 -56.90 -39.76 3.94
CA ARG A 16 -55.90 -40.27 4.89
C ARG A 16 -56.48 -41.47 5.64
N SER A 17 -55.65 -42.49 5.84
CA SER A 17 -55.57 -43.41 6.99
C SER A 17 -54.43 -44.42 6.69
N THR A 18 -53.55 -44.90 7.58
CA THR A 18 -53.39 -44.84 9.04
C THR A 18 -52.10 -45.61 9.40
N LEU A 19 -51.42 -45.24 10.50
CA LEU A 19 -50.62 -46.09 11.42
C LEU A 19 -49.37 -46.81 10.82
N PHE A 20 -48.10 -46.55 11.20
CA PHE A 20 -47.37 -46.75 12.49
C PHE A 20 -45.88 -47.13 12.13
N PRO A 21 -44.88 -47.25 13.04
CA PRO A 21 -43.98 -46.14 13.44
C PRO A 21 -42.46 -46.52 13.45
N TYR A 22 -41.62 -45.62 14.01
CA TYR A 22 -40.31 -45.82 14.68
C TYR A 22 -38.97 -45.83 13.91
N THR A 23 -38.12 -44.87 14.32
CA THR A 23 -36.70 -44.90 14.72
C THR A 23 -35.65 -45.70 13.91
N THR A 24 -34.62 -44.95 13.51
CA THR A 24 -33.17 -45.30 13.46
C THR A 24 -32.78 -46.77 13.35
N LEU A 25 -32.26 -47.14 12.17
CA LEU A 25 -31.26 -48.19 12.03
C LEU A 25 -30.09 -47.65 11.20
N PHE A 26 -28.96 -47.47 11.87
CA PHE A 26 -27.65 -47.59 11.24
C PHE A 26 -27.59 -48.93 10.48
N ARG A 27 -27.20 -48.90 9.22
CA ARG A 27 -26.61 -50.06 8.54
C ARG A 27 -25.40 -49.61 7.75
N SER A 28 -24.23 -50.04 8.22
CA SER A 28 -23.07 -50.29 7.38
C SER A 28 -23.47 -51.28 6.28
N THR A 29 -23.13 -50.96 5.04
CA THR A 29 -22.94 -51.94 3.97
C THR A 29 -21.58 -51.69 3.34
N ASP A 30 -20.57 -52.26 4.01
CA ASP A 30 -19.45 -52.86 3.32
C ASP A 30 -20.01 -54.00 2.46
N ALA A 31 -20.14 -53.76 1.16
CA ALA A 31 -20.44 -54.79 0.17
C ALA A 31 -19.95 -54.30 -1.19
N GLY A 32 -18.84 -54.88 -1.65
CA GLY A 32 -18.25 -54.67 -2.97
C GLY A 32 -19.20 -55.06 -4.09
N VAL A 33 -20.09 -54.15 -4.47
CA VAL A 33 -20.83 -54.17 -5.72
C VAL A 33 -20.08 -53.24 -6.69
N PRO A 34 -19.63 -53.73 -7.86
CA PRO A 34 -19.11 -52.83 -8.88
C PRO A 34 -20.22 -51.88 -9.30
N LEU A 35 -20.02 -50.57 -9.11
CA LEU A 35 -20.94 -49.57 -9.63
C LEU A 35 -21.08 -49.77 -11.16
N PRO A 36 -22.29 -49.65 -11.72
CA PRO A 36 -22.49 -49.77 -13.16
C PRO A 36 -21.60 -48.74 -13.88
N ALA A 37 -20.81 -49.23 -14.85
CA ALA A 37 -20.03 -48.42 -15.78
C ALA A 37 -21.01 -47.49 -16.53
N GLY A 38 -21.12 -46.24 -16.09
CA GLY A 38 -22.12 -45.31 -16.62
C GLY A 38 -22.50 -44.14 -15.71
N VAL A 39 -22.03 -44.09 -14.46
CA VAL A 39 -22.02 -42.80 -13.73
C VAL A 39 -21.02 -41.91 -14.45
N PRO A 40 -21.42 -40.78 -15.08
CA PRO A 40 -20.45 -39.85 -15.63
C PRO A 40 -19.51 -39.47 -14.50
N ALA A 41 -18.20 -39.60 -14.73
CA ALA A 41 -17.20 -39.06 -13.80
C ALA A 41 -17.64 -37.64 -13.46
N ALA A 42 -17.72 -37.32 -12.16
CA ALA A 42 -18.07 -35.97 -11.73
C ALA A 42 -17.20 -35.00 -12.55
N PRO A 43 -17.80 -33.98 -13.19
CA PRO A 43 -17.04 -33.09 -14.06
C PRO A 43 -15.85 -32.57 -13.25
N THR A 44 -14.64 -32.84 -13.74
CA THR A 44 -13.43 -32.27 -13.15
C THR A 44 -13.60 -30.76 -13.10
N PRO A 45 -13.29 -30.12 -11.96
CA PRO A 45 -13.42 -28.67 -11.84
C PRO A 45 -12.69 -27.96 -13.00
N LEU A 46 -13.37 -27.01 -13.63
CA LEU A 46 -12.98 -26.34 -14.85
C LEU A 46 -11.71 -25.49 -14.67
N PHE A 47 -11.48 -24.97 -13.46
CA PHE A 47 -10.39 -24.03 -13.20
C PHE A 47 -9.25 -24.60 -12.35
N ASP A 48 -9.11 -25.92 -12.26
CA ASP A 48 -8.01 -26.57 -11.52
C ASP A 48 -6.63 -26.14 -12.03
N GLY A 49 -6.49 -25.94 -13.34
CA GLY A 49 -5.25 -25.46 -13.95
C GLY A 49 -4.93 -23.98 -13.68
N ILE A 50 -5.89 -23.20 -13.15
CA ILE A 50 -5.73 -21.78 -12.86
C ILE A 50 -5.55 -21.55 -11.35
N PHE A 51 -6.40 -22.16 -10.53
CA PHE A 51 -6.46 -21.90 -9.08
C PHE A 51 -5.91 -23.04 -8.21
N GLY A 52 -5.45 -24.13 -8.83
CA GLY A 52 -4.91 -25.32 -8.19
C GLY A 52 -5.97 -26.37 -7.86
N THR A 53 -5.61 -27.65 -7.92
CA THR A 53 -6.53 -28.77 -7.69
C THR A 53 -7.02 -28.86 -6.24
N CYS A 54 -8.33 -28.92 -6.03
CA CYS A 54 -8.91 -29.15 -4.70
C CYS A 54 -8.86 -30.62 -4.27
N LEU A 55 -8.88 -30.85 -2.96
CA LEU A 55 -8.88 -32.20 -2.38
C LEU A 55 -10.18 -32.97 -2.70
N THR A 56 -11.31 -32.28 -2.80
CA THR A 56 -12.60 -32.86 -3.15
C THR A 56 -13.19 -32.19 -4.40
N PRO A 57 -13.89 -32.94 -5.26
CA PRO A 57 -14.58 -32.37 -6.42
C PRO A 57 -15.64 -31.32 -6.02
N GLU A 58 -16.30 -31.50 -4.87
CA GLU A 58 -17.30 -30.56 -4.38
C GLU A 58 -16.70 -29.20 -4.04
N GLU A 59 -15.50 -29.16 -3.44
CA GLU A 59 -14.82 -27.90 -3.14
C GLU A 59 -14.33 -27.23 -4.43
N GLY A 60 -13.83 -28.03 -5.39
CA GLY A 60 -13.48 -27.51 -6.71
C GLY A 60 -14.67 -26.89 -7.44
N ALA A 61 -15.85 -27.51 -7.36
CA ALA A 61 -17.07 -26.95 -7.93
C ALA A 61 -17.51 -25.65 -7.22
N ARG A 62 -17.35 -25.55 -5.89
CA ARG A 62 -17.62 -24.31 -5.14
C ARG A 62 -16.66 -23.19 -5.54
N ARG A 63 -15.37 -23.50 -5.65
CA ARG A 63 -14.34 -22.58 -6.13
C ARG A 63 -14.65 -22.07 -7.54
N ASP A 64 -15.07 -22.95 -8.44
CA ASP A 64 -15.41 -22.57 -9.81
C ASP A 64 -16.65 -21.67 -9.87
N ALA A 65 -17.66 -21.98 -9.06
CA ALA A 65 -18.83 -21.12 -8.90
C ALA A 65 -18.46 -19.74 -8.33
N PHE A 66 -17.53 -19.69 -7.37
CA PHE A 66 -17.00 -18.44 -6.83
C PHE A 66 -16.22 -17.65 -7.89
N ALA A 67 -15.40 -18.32 -8.72
CA ALA A 67 -14.61 -17.68 -9.77
C ALA A 67 -15.48 -16.83 -10.72
N LEU A 68 -16.69 -17.31 -11.02
CA LEU A 68 -17.62 -16.71 -11.97
C LEU A 68 -18.53 -15.62 -11.36
N ARG A 69 -18.42 -15.33 -10.06
CA ARG A 69 -19.23 -14.28 -9.42
C ARG A 69 -18.72 -12.88 -9.74
N HIS A 70 -19.64 -11.93 -9.68
CA HIS A 70 -19.35 -10.51 -9.47
C HIS A 70 -19.83 -10.16 -8.06
N MET A 71 -18.93 -9.59 -7.26
CA MET A 71 -19.23 -9.11 -5.92
C MET A 71 -19.06 -7.60 -5.88
N HIS A 72 -19.92 -6.94 -5.11
CA HIS A 72 -19.98 -5.48 -5.05
C HIS A 72 -20.27 -5.01 -3.61
N LEU A 73 -19.62 -3.94 -3.19
CA LEU A 73 -19.96 -3.13 -2.04
C LEU A 73 -20.24 -1.71 -2.49
N GLU A 74 -21.38 -1.20 -2.08
CA GLU A 74 -21.82 0.16 -2.33
C GLU A 74 -21.60 1.01 -1.08
N ARG A 75 -21.00 2.20 -1.24
CA ARG A 75 -20.75 3.21 -0.22
C ARG A 75 -20.14 2.62 1.05
N TYR A 76 -19.10 1.83 0.84
CA TYR A 76 -18.37 1.17 1.91
C TYR A 76 -17.59 2.19 2.73
N ILE A 77 -17.87 2.23 4.03
CA ILE A 77 -17.09 2.97 5.03
C ILE A 77 -16.24 1.95 5.80
N PRO A 78 -14.89 2.02 5.69
CA PRO A 78 -13.98 1.14 6.44
C PRO A 78 -14.17 1.23 7.96
N SER A 79 -13.70 0.22 8.69
CA SER A 79 -13.75 0.24 10.16
C SER A 79 -12.86 1.30 10.81
N THR A 80 -11.99 1.98 10.04
CA THR A 80 -11.32 3.21 10.46
C THR A 80 -12.26 4.38 10.64
N THR A 81 -13.54 4.24 10.26
CA THR A 81 -14.59 5.27 10.25
C THR A 81 -14.22 6.48 9.41
N PHE A 82 -13.34 6.28 8.44
CA PHE A 82 -12.81 7.30 7.56
C PHE A 82 -12.79 6.75 6.13
N GLY A 83 -12.97 7.61 5.13
CA GLY A 83 -13.07 7.20 3.74
C GLY A 83 -14.40 6.56 3.36
N MET A 84 -14.79 6.72 2.09
CA MET A 84 -16.00 6.11 1.53
C MET A 84 -15.81 5.81 0.05
N PHE A 85 -15.97 4.53 -0.31
CA PHE A 85 -15.78 4.06 -1.69
C PHE A 85 -16.71 2.90 -2.03
N ASP A 86 -16.90 2.67 -3.33
CA ASP A 86 -17.46 1.41 -3.81
C ASP A 86 -16.32 0.46 -4.12
N ALA A 87 -16.57 -0.84 -4.01
CA ALA A 87 -15.62 -1.86 -4.42
C ALA A 87 -16.34 -2.96 -5.21
N ASP A 88 -15.76 -3.35 -6.33
CA ASP A 88 -16.16 -4.50 -7.10
C ASP A 88 -15.07 -5.56 -7.04
N TYR A 89 -15.44 -6.84 -7.19
CA TYR A 89 -14.47 -7.91 -7.33
C TYR A 89 -14.92 -8.95 -8.38
N PHE A 90 -14.02 -9.23 -9.31
CA PHE A 90 -14.16 -10.20 -10.39
C PHE A 90 -13.09 -11.29 -10.23
N PRO A 91 -13.38 -12.40 -9.52
CA PRO A 91 -12.34 -13.33 -9.08
C PRO A 91 -11.64 -14.06 -10.22
N LEU A 92 -12.36 -14.40 -11.29
CA LEU A 92 -11.79 -15.10 -12.45
C LEU A 92 -10.60 -14.35 -13.07
N VAL A 93 -10.70 -13.02 -13.18
CA VAL A 93 -9.65 -12.15 -13.74
C VAL A 93 -8.80 -11.49 -12.67
N GLY A 94 -9.22 -11.61 -11.41
CA GLY A 94 -8.57 -11.04 -10.25
C GLY A 94 -8.56 -9.51 -10.20
N LEU A 95 -9.53 -8.85 -10.81
CA LEU A 95 -9.64 -7.39 -10.80
C LEU A 95 -10.56 -6.93 -9.66
N MET A 96 -10.13 -5.89 -8.96
CA MET A 96 -10.91 -5.25 -7.90
C MET A 96 -10.99 -3.73 -8.13
N PRO A 97 -11.91 -3.24 -8.97
CA PRO A 97 -12.19 -1.82 -9.08
C PRO A 97 -12.60 -1.24 -7.72
N VAL A 98 -12.00 -0.13 -7.34
CA VAL A 98 -12.32 0.65 -6.14
C VAL A 98 -12.62 2.07 -6.60
N THR A 99 -13.88 2.48 -6.52
CA THR A 99 -14.31 3.76 -7.08
C THR A 99 -14.71 4.75 -6.00
N VAL A 100 -14.14 5.95 -6.05
CA VAL A 100 -14.58 7.09 -5.25
C VAL A 100 -15.36 8.02 -6.17
N LYS A 101 -16.68 8.10 -5.99
CA LYS A 101 -17.54 8.98 -6.77
C LYS A 101 -17.43 10.41 -6.25
N MET A 102 -17.06 11.35 -7.11
CA MET A 102 -16.79 12.73 -6.74
C MET A 102 -17.61 13.70 -7.59
N LYS A 103 -18.23 14.68 -6.94
CA LYS A 103 -18.88 15.80 -7.62
C LYS A 103 -17.97 17.02 -7.53
N PHE A 104 -17.43 17.48 -8.65
CA PHE A 104 -16.52 18.65 -8.67
C PHE A 104 -17.29 19.97 -8.81
N ASN A 105 -17.17 20.83 -7.80
CA ASN A 105 -17.71 22.19 -7.77
C ASN A 105 -16.58 23.21 -7.88
N PHE A 106 -16.36 23.76 -9.08
CA PHE A 106 -15.28 24.73 -9.31
C PHE A 106 -15.67 26.13 -8.86
N VAL A 107 -14.85 26.72 -7.99
CA VAL A 107 -15.04 28.09 -7.46
C VAL A 107 -13.86 29.00 -7.84
N SER A 108 -14.15 30.30 -7.96
CA SER A 108 -13.13 31.31 -8.23
C SER A 108 -12.10 31.40 -7.10
N ALA A 109 -10.98 32.05 -7.36
CA ALA A 109 -9.94 32.24 -6.34
C ALA A 109 -10.47 33.07 -5.17
N ASP A 110 -9.99 32.79 -3.95
CA ASP A 110 -10.44 33.47 -2.73
C ASP A 110 -10.28 34.99 -2.76
N ASN A 111 -9.28 35.48 -3.51
CA ASN A 111 -9.00 36.90 -3.71
C ASN A 111 -9.60 37.46 -5.02
N ALA A 112 -10.55 36.75 -5.64
CA ALA A 112 -11.19 37.21 -6.86
C ALA A 112 -11.91 38.55 -6.61
N PRO A 113 -11.75 39.54 -7.51
CA PRO A 113 -12.47 40.80 -7.41
C PRO A 113 -13.98 40.58 -7.48
N GLY A 114 -14.75 41.38 -6.73
CA GLY A 114 -16.20 41.36 -6.80
C GLY A 114 -16.72 41.79 -8.19
N LEU A 115 -17.97 41.47 -8.49
CA LEU A 115 -18.56 41.67 -9.83
C LEU A 115 -18.36 43.10 -10.39
N PHE A 116 -18.57 44.13 -9.57
CA PHE A 116 -18.38 45.52 -10.00
C PHE A 116 -16.92 45.85 -10.33
N ASP A 117 -15.97 45.32 -9.56
CA ASP A 117 -14.53 45.50 -9.80
C ASP A 117 -14.06 44.72 -11.02
N VAL A 118 -14.60 43.52 -11.26
CA VAL A 118 -14.35 42.74 -12.48
C VAL A 118 -14.69 43.58 -13.70
N VAL A 119 -15.91 44.13 -13.77
CA VAL A 119 -16.35 44.95 -14.92
C VAL A 119 -15.45 46.15 -15.11
N ARG A 120 -15.17 46.91 -14.04
CA ARG A 120 -14.33 48.11 -14.11
C ARG A 120 -12.92 47.80 -14.61
N ARG A 121 -12.29 46.75 -14.09
CA ARG A 121 -10.91 46.38 -14.40
C ARG A 121 -10.78 45.75 -15.79
N THR A 122 -11.75 44.92 -16.20
CA THR A 122 -11.81 44.41 -17.57
C THR A 122 -11.99 45.53 -18.59
N LEU A 123 -12.82 46.55 -18.31
CA LEU A 123 -12.94 47.74 -19.17
C LEU A 123 -11.66 48.59 -19.21
N ALA A 124 -10.81 48.50 -18.19
CA ALA A 124 -9.47 49.10 -18.17
C ALA A 124 -8.42 48.25 -18.92
N GLY A 125 -8.81 47.10 -19.50
CA GLY A 125 -7.93 46.21 -20.24
C GLY A 125 -7.11 45.24 -19.36
N GLU A 126 -7.45 45.10 -18.08
CA GLU A 126 -6.78 44.15 -17.20
C GLU A 126 -7.24 42.71 -17.46
N ASP A 127 -6.28 41.77 -17.50
CA ASP A 127 -6.56 40.34 -17.56
C ASP A 127 -6.88 39.78 -16.17
N LEU A 128 -8.12 39.34 -16.00
CA LEU A 128 -8.63 38.74 -14.77
C LEU A 128 -8.83 37.22 -14.88
N SER A 129 -8.47 36.61 -16.00
CA SER A 129 -8.66 35.18 -16.26
C SER A 129 -8.01 34.30 -15.18
N ARG A 130 -6.91 34.75 -14.57
CA ARG A 130 -6.25 34.04 -13.46
C ARG A 130 -7.15 33.72 -12.25
N PHE A 131 -8.22 34.48 -12.02
CA PHE A 131 -9.10 34.30 -10.86
C PHE A 131 -10.29 33.37 -11.14
N PHE A 132 -10.55 33.05 -12.40
CA PHE A 132 -11.73 32.33 -12.83
C PHE A 132 -11.34 31.08 -13.62
N TRP A 133 -12.16 30.04 -13.55
CA TRP A 133 -11.96 28.83 -14.32
C TRP A 133 -12.53 28.97 -15.72
N SER A 134 -11.72 28.65 -16.74
CA SER A 134 -12.26 28.32 -18.06
C SER A 134 -12.77 26.87 -18.09
N ASP A 135 -13.63 26.54 -19.05
CA ASP A 135 -14.11 25.15 -19.19
C ASP A 135 -13.00 24.18 -19.59
N SER A 136 -11.99 24.64 -20.33
CA SER A 136 -10.81 23.83 -20.65
C SER A 136 -10.00 23.52 -19.39
N GLU A 137 -9.79 24.51 -18.51
CA GLU A 137 -9.05 24.31 -17.27
C GLU A 137 -9.78 23.34 -16.32
N LYS A 138 -11.11 23.39 -16.25
CA LYS A 138 -11.89 22.42 -15.45
C LYS A 138 -11.77 21.02 -16.02
N ALA A 139 -11.79 20.86 -17.35
CA ALA A 139 -11.61 19.57 -18.01
C ALA A 139 -10.19 19.02 -17.80
N ASP A 140 -9.19 19.89 -17.89
CA ASP A 140 -7.79 19.55 -17.63
C ASP A 140 -7.59 19.10 -16.18
N PHE A 141 -8.12 19.86 -15.21
CA PHE A 141 -8.06 19.48 -13.79
C PHE A 141 -8.63 18.08 -13.55
N ARG A 142 -9.85 17.80 -14.06
CA ARG A 142 -10.48 16.48 -13.88
C ARG A 142 -9.63 15.36 -14.44
N ARG A 143 -9.17 15.50 -15.69
CA ARG A 143 -8.35 14.49 -16.36
C ARG A 143 -7.06 14.26 -15.58
N ASP A 144 -6.39 15.33 -15.20
CA ASP A 144 -5.08 15.25 -14.55
C ASP A 144 -5.23 14.69 -13.12
N TYR A 145 -6.25 15.09 -12.37
CA TYR A 145 -6.57 14.54 -11.05
C TYR A 145 -6.87 13.04 -11.13
N ILE A 146 -7.83 12.64 -11.97
CA ILE A 146 -8.22 11.22 -12.14
C ILE A 146 -7.01 10.39 -12.57
N GLY A 147 -6.24 10.86 -13.56
CA GLY A 147 -5.08 10.17 -14.08
C GLY A 147 -3.99 9.97 -13.03
N ARG A 148 -3.68 11.01 -12.24
CA ARG A 148 -2.67 10.96 -11.18
C ARG A 148 -3.04 10.03 -10.06
N ILE A 149 -4.25 10.17 -9.50
CA ILE A 149 -4.73 9.29 -8.43
C ILE A 149 -4.72 7.84 -8.89
N SER A 150 -5.25 7.57 -10.10
CA SER A 150 -5.30 6.21 -10.61
C SER A 150 -3.90 5.62 -10.78
N ALA A 151 -2.94 6.40 -11.29
CA ALA A 151 -1.56 5.97 -11.44
C ALA A 151 -0.85 5.74 -10.09
N ARG A 152 -1.09 6.61 -9.10
CA ARG A 152 -0.48 6.51 -7.77
C ARG A 152 -1.01 5.31 -7.00
N TRP A 153 -2.32 5.12 -6.98
CA TRP A 153 -2.98 4.22 -6.04
C TRP A 153 -3.38 2.88 -6.63
N SER A 154 -3.46 2.71 -7.96
CA SER A 154 -3.84 1.42 -8.54
C SER A 154 -2.68 0.44 -8.59
N ALA A 155 -2.97 -0.83 -8.30
CA ALA A 155 -2.09 -1.97 -8.51
C ALA A 155 -0.69 -1.87 -7.89
N GLN A 156 -0.51 -1.05 -6.85
CA GLN A 156 0.76 -0.93 -6.11
C GLN A 156 1.02 -2.19 -5.27
N HIS A 157 -0.05 -2.77 -4.72
CA HIS A 157 -0.03 -4.03 -3.98
C HIS A 157 -1.13 -4.97 -4.46
N THR A 158 -0.89 -6.27 -4.35
CA THR A 158 -1.90 -7.28 -4.69
C THR A 158 -2.39 -8.01 -3.46
N LEU A 159 -3.64 -8.43 -3.48
CA LEU A 159 -4.23 -9.25 -2.42
C LEU A 159 -4.29 -10.69 -2.92
N ARG A 160 -3.74 -11.65 -2.17
CA ARG A 160 -3.72 -13.07 -2.55
C ARG A 160 -4.39 -13.92 -1.49
N SER A 161 -5.19 -14.87 -1.93
CA SER A 161 -5.80 -15.83 -1.03
C SER A 161 -4.75 -16.86 -0.60
N SER A 162 -4.72 -17.15 0.69
CA SER A 162 -3.96 -18.24 1.29
C SER A 162 -4.81 -19.49 1.49
N LYS A 163 -6.07 -19.49 1.06
CA LYS A 163 -6.98 -20.63 1.24
C LYS A 163 -6.55 -21.77 0.29
N PRO A 164 -6.31 -23.00 0.80
CA PRO A 164 -5.85 -24.10 -0.03
C PRO A 164 -6.78 -24.36 -1.21
N CYS A 165 -6.22 -24.56 -2.41
CA CYS A 165 -6.92 -24.73 -3.70
C CYS A 165 -7.77 -23.54 -4.18
N TRP A 166 -7.68 -22.39 -3.53
CA TRP A 166 -8.37 -21.15 -3.89
C TRP A 166 -7.34 -20.05 -4.16
N ASP A 167 -6.39 -20.28 -5.09
CA ASP A 167 -5.32 -19.32 -5.42
C ASP A 167 -5.83 -18.08 -6.20
N PHE A 168 -6.81 -17.39 -5.62
CA PHE A 168 -7.36 -16.16 -6.16
C PHE A 168 -6.46 -14.98 -5.82
N ARG A 169 -6.41 -14.05 -6.76
CA ARG A 169 -5.78 -12.75 -6.61
C ARG A 169 -6.84 -11.66 -6.73
N ALA A 170 -6.64 -10.54 -6.04
CA ALA A 170 -7.33 -9.29 -6.30
C ALA A 170 -6.29 -8.19 -6.53
N ILE A 171 -6.44 -7.47 -7.63
CA ILE A 171 -5.61 -6.32 -8.02
C ILE A 171 -6.51 -5.09 -7.86
N PRO A 172 -6.33 -4.30 -6.79
CA PRO A 172 -7.08 -3.07 -6.60
C PRO A 172 -6.79 -2.06 -7.71
N LEU A 173 -7.83 -1.58 -8.38
CA LEU A 173 -7.77 -0.50 -9.37
C LEU A 173 -8.54 0.68 -8.81
N VAL A 174 -7.82 1.65 -8.27
CA VAL A 174 -8.38 2.81 -7.58
C VAL A 174 -8.68 3.90 -8.59
N ILE A 175 -9.95 4.31 -8.70
CA ILE A 175 -10.43 5.18 -9.76
C ILE A 175 -11.36 6.25 -9.17
N PRO A 176 -10.98 7.54 -9.21
CA PRO A 176 -11.95 8.61 -8.99
C PRO A 176 -12.92 8.68 -10.17
N VAL A 177 -14.22 8.76 -9.89
CA VAL A 177 -15.28 8.81 -10.90
C VAL A 177 -16.06 10.10 -10.71
N GLU A 178 -16.09 10.94 -11.74
CA GLU A 178 -16.93 12.14 -11.72
C GLU A 178 -18.42 11.77 -11.79
N VAL A 179 -19.23 12.40 -10.94
CA VAL A 179 -20.69 12.31 -10.97
C VAL A 179 -21.32 13.70 -10.93
N ASP A 180 -22.42 13.86 -11.66
CA ASP A 180 -23.17 15.12 -11.70
C ASP A 180 -24.11 15.27 -10.50
N ASP A 181 -24.70 14.18 -10.02
CA ASP A 181 -25.65 14.18 -8.90
C ASP A 181 -24.92 14.10 -7.56
N GLU A 182 -25.30 14.99 -6.64
CA GLU A 182 -24.76 15.04 -5.29
C GLU A 182 -25.18 13.81 -4.47
N ALA A 183 -26.40 13.30 -4.69
CA ALA A 183 -26.87 12.12 -3.98
C ALA A 183 -26.11 10.83 -4.38
N ALA A 184 -25.52 10.83 -5.57
CA ALA A 184 -24.71 9.72 -6.08
C ALA A 184 -23.22 9.83 -5.68
N ALA A 185 -22.78 10.99 -5.17
CA ALA A 185 -21.40 11.22 -4.81
C ALA A 185 -21.05 10.56 -3.47
N HIS A 186 -19.81 10.10 -3.35
CA HIS A 186 -19.19 9.84 -2.06
C HIS A 186 -18.68 11.14 -1.46
N TYR A 187 -18.09 11.99 -2.31
CA TYR A 187 -17.56 13.29 -1.92
C TYR A 187 -18.10 14.42 -2.82
N VAL A 188 -18.66 15.45 -2.18
CA VAL A 188 -18.88 16.74 -2.83
C VAL A 188 -17.61 17.56 -2.66
N THR A 189 -16.92 17.80 -3.78
CA THR A 189 -15.57 18.34 -3.79
C THR A 189 -15.57 19.76 -4.34
N THR A 190 -15.24 20.73 -3.49
CA THR A 190 -15.02 22.11 -3.91
C THR A 190 -13.60 22.24 -4.46
N VAL A 191 -13.46 22.73 -5.69
CA VAL A 191 -12.17 22.93 -6.34
C VAL A 191 -11.91 24.43 -6.50
N HIS A 192 -11.00 24.94 -5.69
CA HIS A 192 -10.65 26.35 -5.62
C HIS A 192 -9.61 26.71 -6.68
N LYS A 193 -9.82 27.83 -7.38
CA LYS A 193 -8.79 28.40 -8.25
C LYS A 193 -7.64 28.92 -7.39
N SER A 194 -6.39 28.60 -7.72
CA SER A 194 -5.26 29.14 -6.95
C SER A 194 -5.12 30.66 -7.20
N PRO A 195 -4.99 31.49 -6.14
CA PRO A 195 -4.95 32.95 -6.24
C PRO A 195 -3.65 33.51 -6.85
N GLY A 196 -2.64 32.66 -7.05
CA GLY A 196 -1.34 33.01 -7.64
C GLY A 196 -0.30 31.92 -7.38
N PRO A 197 0.90 32.03 -7.99
CA PRO A 197 1.99 31.08 -7.75
C PRO A 197 2.48 31.16 -6.30
N GLY A 198 2.60 30.00 -5.63
CA GLY A 198 3.13 29.88 -4.26
C GLY A 198 2.17 30.27 -3.13
N ILE A 199 0.89 30.49 -3.44
CA ILE A 199 -0.18 30.65 -2.44
C ILE A 199 -1.06 29.42 -2.56
N ASP A 200 -0.68 28.37 -1.84
CA ASP A 200 -1.48 27.16 -1.72
C ASP A 200 -2.08 27.06 -0.33
N TYR A 201 -3.39 26.92 -0.33
CA TYR A 201 -4.16 26.59 0.85
C TYR A 201 -4.09 25.08 1.08
N LYS A 202 -4.42 24.67 2.31
CA LYS A 202 -4.41 23.27 2.67
C LYS A 202 -5.70 22.63 2.15
N SER A 203 -5.55 21.71 1.20
CA SER A 203 -6.61 20.78 0.83
C SER A 203 -7.01 19.95 2.05
N SER A 204 -8.25 19.48 2.07
CA SER A 204 -8.75 18.68 3.18
C SER A 204 -9.93 17.82 2.77
N THR A 205 -10.12 16.73 3.51
CA THR A 205 -11.24 15.81 3.35
C THR A 205 -11.95 15.64 4.70
N SER A 206 -13.28 15.65 4.69
CA SER A 206 -14.09 15.36 5.88
C SER A 206 -14.41 13.88 6.05
N ASP A 207 -14.66 13.47 7.29
CA ASP A 207 -15.11 12.12 7.61
C ASP A 207 -16.54 11.88 7.10
N PRO A 208 -16.83 10.73 6.48
CA PRO A 208 -18.21 10.32 6.20
C PRO A 208 -18.94 9.99 7.50
N ASP A 209 -20.26 10.20 7.54
CA ASP A 209 -21.10 9.85 8.69
C ASP A 209 -21.46 8.35 8.65
N PRO A 210 -20.92 7.51 9.56
CA PRO A 210 -21.18 6.07 9.52
C PRO A 210 -22.65 5.71 9.81
N ALA A 211 -23.41 6.60 10.44
CA ALA A 211 -24.84 6.40 10.70
C ALA A 211 -25.71 6.79 9.50
N HIS A 212 -25.17 7.60 8.59
CA HIS A 212 -25.85 8.12 7.40
C HIS A 212 -24.97 7.97 6.15
N PRO A 213 -24.61 6.72 5.77
CA PRO A 213 -23.74 6.48 4.62
C PRO A 213 -24.35 6.96 3.31
N GLU A 214 -25.66 7.21 3.26
CA GLU A 214 -26.35 7.81 2.10
C GLU A 214 -25.99 9.29 1.87
N ARG A 215 -25.35 9.96 2.83
CA ARG A 215 -24.94 11.36 2.70
C ARG A 215 -23.51 11.44 2.18
N PRO A 216 -23.23 12.30 1.18
CA PRO A 216 -21.86 12.50 0.75
C PRO A 216 -21.07 13.22 1.86
N ALA A 217 -19.79 12.88 1.97
CA ALA A 217 -18.82 13.69 2.69
C ALA A 217 -18.38 14.89 1.81
N THR A 218 -17.62 15.81 2.36
CA THR A 218 -17.06 16.97 1.64
C THR A 218 -15.55 16.88 1.52
N ALA A 219 -15.01 17.51 0.48
CA ALA A 219 -13.58 17.74 0.32
C ALA A 219 -13.32 19.12 -0.31
N ASP A 220 -12.20 19.72 0.05
CA ASP A 220 -11.70 20.97 -0.51
C ASP A 220 -10.36 20.69 -1.18
N LEU A 221 -10.30 20.94 -2.48
CA LEU A 221 -9.11 20.80 -3.32
C LEU A 221 -8.75 22.12 -3.98
N TYR A 222 -7.50 22.27 -4.38
CA TYR A 222 -6.97 23.46 -5.03
C TYR A 222 -6.42 23.13 -6.42
N GLN A 223 -6.36 24.13 -7.31
CA GLN A 223 -5.84 23.97 -8.67
C GLN A 223 -4.42 23.36 -8.72
N SER A 224 -3.63 23.52 -7.66
CA SER A 224 -2.30 22.95 -7.46
C SER A 224 -2.30 21.45 -7.16
N ASP A 225 -3.42 20.85 -6.74
CA ASP A 225 -3.47 19.43 -6.34
C ASP A 225 -3.24 18.45 -7.49
N VAL A 226 -3.31 18.93 -8.73
CA VAL A 226 -2.96 18.18 -9.94
C VAL A 226 -1.51 18.42 -10.40
N ARG A 227 -0.72 19.11 -9.57
CA ARG A 227 0.70 19.38 -9.81
C ARG A 227 1.55 18.56 -8.86
N GLU A 228 2.77 18.32 -9.31
CA GLU A 228 3.83 17.82 -8.46
C GLU A 228 4.73 18.97 -8.04
N GLU A 229 5.04 19.02 -6.77
CA GLU A 229 5.97 20.00 -6.21
C GLU A 229 7.23 19.29 -5.70
N PRO A 230 8.39 19.99 -5.65
CA PRO A 230 9.55 19.47 -4.96
C PRO A 230 9.18 19.06 -3.54
N ASN A 231 9.52 17.84 -3.15
CA ASN A 231 9.23 17.38 -1.81
C ASN A 231 10.26 17.94 -0.83
N PHE A 232 9.87 18.99 -0.10
CA PHE A 232 10.75 19.68 0.85
C PHE A 232 11.27 18.79 1.99
N ASN A 233 10.55 17.71 2.32
CA ASN A 233 10.88 16.83 3.44
C ASN A 233 11.62 15.56 3.02
N SER A 234 11.71 15.24 1.72
CA SER A 234 12.45 14.07 1.23
C SER A 234 13.92 14.10 1.68
N GLY A 235 14.58 15.26 1.61
CA GLY A 235 15.94 15.42 2.12
C GLY A 235 16.06 15.08 3.61
N SER A 236 15.15 15.61 4.44
CA SER A 236 15.09 15.34 5.89
C SER A 236 14.89 13.86 6.21
N VAL A 237 14.01 13.17 5.47
CA VAL A 237 13.77 11.73 5.61
C VAL A 237 15.04 10.93 5.32
N ALA A 238 15.73 11.23 4.22
CA ALA A 238 16.99 10.57 3.88
C ALA A 238 18.09 10.84 4.91
N THR A 239 18.22 12.09 5.38
CA THR A 239 19.18 12.46 6.43
C THR A 239 18.92 11.71 7.73
N THR A 240 17.66 11.61 8.14
CA THR A 240 17.27 10.93 9.38
C THR A 240 17.60 9.44 9.34
N GLU A 241 17.29 8.76 8.22
CA GLU A 241 17.61 7.33 8.08
C GLU A 241 19.12 7.08 8.01
N ARG A 242 19.89 7.93 7.31
CA ARG A 242 21.36 7.84 7.31
C ARG A 242 21.91 7.97 8.73
N GLN A 243 21.49 8.99 9.47
CA GLN A 243 21.95 9.22 10.85
C GLN A 243 21.60 8.05 11.78
N ARG A 244 20.42 7.42 11.59
CA ARG A 244 20.03 6.22 12.33
C ARG A 244 21.00 5.06 12.07
N LEU A 245 21.33 4.81 10.81
CA LEU A 245 22.25 3.75 10.42
C LEU A 245 23.70 4.04 10.87
N GLU A 246 24.16 5.28 10.81
CA GLU A 246 25.45 5.70 11.39
C GLU A 246 25.51 5.44 12.89
N SER A 247 24.45 5.82 13.61
CA SER A 247 24.34 5.56 15.04
C SER A 247 24.34 4.07 15.34
N ALA A 248 23.66 3.26 14.51
CA ALA A 248 23.65 1.80 14.65
C ALA A 248 25.02 1.18 14.38
N LEU A 249 25.74 1.67 13.36
CA LEU A 249 27.08 1.20 13.01
C LEU A 249 28.08 1.50 14.14
N ALA A 250 28.01 2.73 14.69
CA ALA A 250 28.83 3.17 15.82
C ALA A 250 28.50 2.37 17.09
N ALA A 251 27.22 2.20 17.43
CA ALA A 251 26.78 1.46 18.61
C ALA A 251 27.18 -0.02 18.57
N ALA A 252 27.18 -0.62 17.37
CA ALA A 252 27.63 -2.00 17.17
C ALA A 252 29.16 -2.15 17.16
N ALA A 253 29.92 -1.05 17.10
CA ALA A 253 31.36 -1.04 16.83
C ALA A 253 31.72 -1.89 15.60
N ALA A 254 30.89 -1.82 14.56
CA ALA A 254 31.00 -2.67 13.37
C ALA A 254 31.98 -2.13 12.30
N SER A 255 32.58 -0.95 12.54
CA SER A 255 33.57 -0.32 11.67
C SER A 255 34.64 0.38 12.56
N PRO A 256 35.95 0.19 12.30
CA PRO A 256 36.54 -0.64 11.26
C PRO A 256 36.48 -2.14 11.58
N VAL A 257 36.35 -2.99 10.55
CA VAL A 257 36.48 -4.44 10.66
C VAL A 257 37.94 -4.82 10.49
N LEU A 258 38.57 -5.36 11.53
CA LEU A 258 39.98 -5.78 11.49
C LEU A 258 40.15 -7.21 11.00
N PHE A 259 41.28 -7.46 10.33
CA PHE A 259 41.67 -8.76 9.82
C PHE A 259 43.05 -9.18 10.31
N SER A 260 43.20 -10.50 10.47
CA SER A 260 44.50 -11.16 10.60
C SER A 260 45.41 -10.88 9.40
N ARG A 261 46.72 -11.06 9.62
CA ARG A 261 47.73 -10.87 8.57
C ARG A 261 47.43 -11.75 7.37
N ASP A 262 47.48 -11.16 6.18
CA ASP A 262 47.27 -11.84 4.89
C ASP A 262 45.98 -12.68 4.81
N SER A 263 44.91 -12.20 5.46
CA SER A 263 43.63 -12.90 5.54
C SER A 263 42.46 -11.97 5.21
N ASP A 264 41.46 -12.52 4.53
CA ASP A 264 40.13 -11.98 4.25
C ASP A 264 39.03 -12.66 5.07
N VAL A 265 39.41 -13.49 6.05
CA VAL A 265 38.47 -14.17 6.94
C VAL A 265 38.02 -13.22 8.04
N ILE A 266 36.72 -12.93 8.09
CA ILE A 266 36.11 -12.15 9.17
C ILE A 266 36.20 -12.93 10.49
N GLU A 267 36.89 -12.35 11.47
CA GLU A 267 37.10 -12.93 12.78
C GLU A 267 35.80 -12.98 13.62
N PRO A 268 35.66 -13.91 14.58
CA PRO A 268 34.43 -14.08 15.36
C PRO A 268 33.93 -12.80 16.05
N ALA A 269 34.83 -11.98 16.59
CA ALA A 269 34.46 -10.73 17.24
C ALA A 269 33.80 -9.73 16.27
N ALA A 270 34.36 -9.59 15.06
CA ALA A 270 33.80 -8.75 14.01
C ALA A 270 32.46 -9.29 13.49
N ARG A 271 32.28 -10.62 13.40
CA ARG A 271 31.00 -11.22 13.02
C ARG A 271 29.88 -10.84 13.98
N SER A 272 30.15 -10.83 15.29
CA SER A 272 29.17 -10.42 16.30
C SER A 272 28.76 -8.95 16.14
N ALA A 273 29.73 -8.05 15.94
CA ALA A 273 29.48 -6.63 15.69
C ALA A 273 28.67 -6.40 14.39
N LEU A 274 29.07 -7.02 13.29
CA LEU A 274 28.36 -6.96 12.01
C LEU A 274 26.95 -7.53 12.09
N THR A 275 26.73 -8.58 12.90
CA THR A 275 25.40 -9.15 13.15
C THR A 275 24.51 -8.19 13.92
N ALA A 276 25.06 -7.50 14.93
CA ALA A 276 24.34 -6.47 15.68
C ALA A 276 23.93 -5.30 14.78
N PHE A 277 24.86 -4.80 13.95
CA PHE A 277 24.58 -3.77 12.96
C PHE A 277 23.51 -4.23 11.95
N ALA A 278 23.64 -5.44 11.38
CA ALA A 278 22.65 -5.97 10.44
C ALA A 278 21.25 -6.08 11.07
N SER A 279 21.17 -6.47 12.34
CA SER A 279 19.90 -6.50 13.07
C SER A 279 19.26 -5.11 13.18
N ALA A 280 20.05 -4.09 13.52
CA ALA A 280 19.57 -2.71 13.61
C ALA A 280 19.21 -2.13 12.22
N ALA A 281 19.97 -2.45 11.18
CA ALA A 281 19.69 -2.00 9.82
C ALA A 281 18.34 -2.52 9.30
N ARG A 282 17.97 -3.77 9.63
CA ARG A 282 16.67 -4.38 9.28
C ARG A 282 15.47 -3.79 10.02
N GLN A 283 15.69 -3.04 11.11
CA GLN A 283 14.62 -2.39 11.88
C GLN A 283 14.22 -1.01 11.30
N LYS A 284 14.59 -0.69 10.05
CA LYS A 284 14.17 0.54 9.38
C LYS A 284 12.64 0.66 9.32
N ASN A 285 12.11 1.87 9.26
CA ASN A 285 10.71 2.04 8.88
C ASN A 285 10.54 1.51 7.45
N PRO A 286 9.49 0.71 7.14
CA PRO A 286 9.24 0.23 5.79
C PRO A 286 9.33 1.32 4.70
N SER A 287 8.90 2.54 5.05
CA SER A 287 8.91 3.73 4.17
C SER A 287 10.22 4.49 4.12
N ASP A 288 11.23 4.19 4.95
CA ASP A 288 12.48 4.95 4.87
C ASP A 288 13.27 4.53 3.63
N PRO A 289 14.00 5.44 2.97
CA PRO A 289 14.78 5.10 1.80
C PRO A 289 15.91 4.11 2.14
N LEU A 290 16.36 3.40 1.12
CA LEU A 290 17.51 2.53 1.25
C LEU A 290 18.82 3.31 1.04
N ILE A 291 19.38 3.85 2.13
CA ILE A 291 20.67 4.55 2.12
C ILE A 291 21.80 3.57 1.75
N PRO A 292 22.50 3.79 0.62
CA PRO A 292 23.59 2.92 0.21
C PRO A 292 24.74 2.89 1.24
N LEU A 293 25.31 1.70 1.42
CA LEU A 293 26.52 1.49 2.20
C LEU A 293 27.72 1.40 1.27
N GLN A 294 28.84 1.95 1.70
CA GLN A 294 30.13 1.78 1.04
C GLN A 294 31.06 0.99 1.96
N VAL A 295 31.71 -0.04 1.41
CA VAL A 295 32.62 -0.94 2.12
C VAL A 295 34.00 -0.83 1.49
N ASP A 296 34.89 -0.13 2.17
CA ASP A 296 36.22 0.20 1.70
C ASP A 296 37.27 -0.74 2.32
N GLY A 297 37.92 -1.55 1.49
CA GLY A 297 38.94 -2.50 1.91
C GLY A 297 40.34 -1.90 1.87
N PHE A 298 41.15 -2.26 2.88
CA PHE A 298 42.53 -1.84 3.00
C PHE A 298 43.45 -3.04 3.31
N ALA A 299 44.70 -2.92 2.87
CA ALA A 299 45.78 -3.82 3.24
C ALA A 299 47.00 -3.03 3.73
N SER A 300 47.84 -3.64 4.55
CA SER A 300 49.16 -3.12 4.90
C SER A 300 50.12 -3.22 3.71
N LEU A 301 51.27 -2.55 3.78
CA LEU A 301 52.34 -2.63 2.75
C LEU A 301 53.09 -3.99 2.72
N ASP A 302 52.48 -5.08 3.19
CA ASP A 302 53.12 -6.39 3.25
C ASP A 302 53.27 -6.99 1.84
N GLY A 303 54.49 -7.30 1.39
CA GLY A 303 54.69 -8.03 0.14
C GLY A 303 54.34 -7.21 -1.12
N ASP A 304 53.73 -7.87 -2.11
CA ASP A 304 53.48 -7.30 -3.43
C ASP A 304 52.26 -6.38 -3.47
N ALA A 305 52.34 -5.29 -4.25
CA ALA A 305 51.27 -4.29 -4.32
C ALA A 305 50.01 -4.79 -5.03
N ALA A 306 50.13 -5.66 -6.04
CA ALA A 306 48.97 -6.24 -6.71
C ALA A 306 48.27 -7.24 -5.80
N HIS A 307 49.04 -8.06 -5.07
CA HIS A 307 48.50 -8.94 -4.02
C HIS A 307 47.75 -8.17 -2.95
N ASN A 308 48.30 -7.06 -2.45
CA ASN A 308 47.63 -6.24 -1.43
C ASN A 308 46.35 -5.58 -1.93
N ARG A 309 46.29 -5.20 -3.21
CA ARG A 309 45.06 -4.69 -3.82
C ARG A 309 43.99 -5.78 -3.92
N ASP A 310 44.35 -6.95 -4.43
CA ASP A 310 43.43 -8.11 -4.45
C ASP A 310 42.93 -8.46 -3.04
N LEU A 311 43.83 -8.47 -2.05
CA LEU A 311 43.47 -8.74 -0.66
C LEU A 311 42.50 -7.70 -0.10
N ALA A 312 42.70 -6.42 -0.41
CA ALA A 312 41.77 -5.35 -0.02
C ALA A 312 40.38 -5.54 -0.65
N ASP A 313 40.33 -5.87 -1.95
CA ASP A 313 39.07 -6.16 -2.66
C ASP A 313 38.34 -7.37 -2.05
N ARG A 314 39.07 -8.46 -1.77
CA ARG A 314 38.50 -9.66 -1.15
C ARG A 314 37.95 -9.41 0.25
N ARG A 315 38.64 -8.61 1.07
CA ARG A 315 38.14 -8.21 2.40
C ARG A 315 36.84 -7.42 2.32
N ALA A 316 36.76 -6.43 1.42
CA ALA A 316 35.55 -5.66 1.21
C ALA A 316 34.39 -6.56 0.72
N ALA A 317 34.67 -7.45 -0.24
CA ALA A 317 33.69 -8.42 -0.73
C ALA A 317 33.21 -9.41 0.35
N ALA A 318 34.09 -9.84 1.25
CA ALA A 318 33.73 -10.70 2.37
C ALA A 318 32.74 -10.02 3.33
N VAL A 319 33.01 -8.76 3.71
CA VAL A 319 32.12 -7.98 4.59
C VAL A 319 30.77 -7.72 3.91
N ARG A 320 30.76 -7.32 2.64
CA ARG A 320 29.54 -7.17 1.84
C ARG A 320 28.72 -8.47 1.85
N SER A 321 29.34 -9.59 1.52
CA SER A 321 28.65 -10.89 1.41
C SER A 321 28.10 -11.34 2.75
N PHE A 322 28.81 -11.07 3.84
CA PHE A 322 28.35 -11.35 5.19
C PHE A 322 27.11 -10.52 5.57
N LEU A 323 27.13 -9.20 5.34
CA LEU A 323 25.97 -8.33 5.60
C LEU A 323 24.76 -8.67 4.72
N ALA A 324 24.99 -8.93 3.43
CA ALA A 324 23.94 -9.36 2.51
C ALA A 324 23.35 -10.72 2.92
N GLY A 325 24.17 -11.68 3.36
CA GLY A 325 23.73 -12.97 3.88
C GLY A 325 22.92 -12.87 5.18
N LEU A 326 23.13 -11.79 5.95
CA LEU A 326 22.29 -11.42 7.08
C LEU A 326 21.02 -10.67 6.66
N GLY A 327 20.77 -10.43 5.37
CA GLY A 327 19.55 -9.75 4.92
C GLY A 327 19.53 -8.26 5.21
N VAL A 328 20.68 -7.58 5.24
CA VAL A 328 20.72 -6.11 5.21
C VAL A 328 20.10 -5.64 3.88
N PRO A 329 19.06 -4.80 3.90
CA PRO A 329 18.32 -4.42 2.68
C PRO A 329 19.05 -3.36 1.86
N GLN A 330 20.05 -2.68 2.44
CA GLN A 330 20.75 -1.59 1.78
C GLN A 330 21.57 -2.07 0.58
N PRO A 331 21.63 -1.30 -0.53
CA PRO A 331 22.64 -1.49 -1.55
C PRO A 331 24.04 -1.37 -0.93
N ILE A 332 24.96 -2.27 -1.28
CA ILE A 332 26.33 -2.28 -0.71
C ILE A 332 27.36 -2.19 -1.83
N GLY A 333 28.00 -1.02 -1.94
CA GLY A 333 29.19 -0.80 -2.77
C GLY A 333 30.46 -1.33 -2.10
N VAL A 334 31.43 -1.75 -2.91
CA VAL A 334 32.74 -2.23 -2.44
C VAL A 334 33.87 -1.57 -3.22
N LEU A 335 34.96 -1.24 -2.54
CA LEU A 335 36.16 -0.69 -3.16
C LEU A 335 37.42 -1.09 -2.38
N GLY A 336 38.43 -1.68 -3.04
CA GLY A 336 39.76 -1.88 -2.47
C GLY A 336 40.70 -0.71 -2.77
N HIS A 337 41.26 -0.10 -1.73
CA HIS A 337 42.14 1.08 -1.87
C HIS A 337 43.62 0.72 -2.10
N GLY A 338 43.97 -0.58 -2.11
CA GLY A 338 45.36 -1.03 -2.20
C GLY A 338 46.11 -0.89 -0.86
N PRO A 339 47.44 -1.10 -0.85
CA PRO A 339 48.20 -1.06 0.38
C PRO A 339 48.35 0.37 0.93
N VAL A 340 48.13 0.52 2.23
CA VAL A 340 48.27 1.75 3.00
C VAL A 340 49.11 1.50 4.26
N GLY A 341 49.52 2.56 4.95
CA GLY A 341 50.25 2.46 6.22
C GLY A 341 51.69 1.96 6.07
N THR A 342 52.10 1.01 6.91
CA THR A 342 53.45 0.41 6.90
C THR A 342 53.38 -1.13 6.84
N VAL A 343 54.53 -1.79 6.60
CA VAL A 343 54.61 -3.25 6.58
C VAL A 343 54.22 -3.82 7.95
N GLY A 344 53.30 -4.79 7.98
CA GLY A 344 52.83 -5.42 9.20
C GLY A 344 51.85 -4.59 10.04
N ASP A 345 51.47 -3.40 9.58
CA ASP A 345 50.54 -2.51 10.30
C ASP A 345 49.16 -3.15 10.45
N ALA A 346 48.80 -3.52 11.68
CA ALA A 346 47.51 -4.11 12.00
C ALA A 346 46.33 -3.16 11.73
N GLY A 347 46.55 -1.85 11.88
CA GLY A 347 45.51 -0.84 11.62
C GLY A 347 45.17 -0.68 10.14
N SER A 348 46.09 -1.04 9.24
CA SER A 348 45.87 -1.03 7.80
C SER A 348 45.23 -2.32 7.27
N ARG A 349 45.10 -3.36 8.09
CA ARG A 349 44.41 -4.61 7.75
C ARG A 349 42.94 -4.53 8.11
N ARG A 350 42.21 -3.68 7.41
CA ARG A 350 40.84 -3.35 7.79
C ARG A 350 39.89 -3.19 6.63
N VAL A 351 38.61 -3.17 6.97
CA VAL A 351 37.53 -2.68 6.12
C VAL A 351 36.80 -1.59 6.86
N ASP A 352 36.60 -0.45 6.22
CA ASP A 352 35.81 0.66 6.74
C ASP A 352 34.42 0.60 6.09
N ILE A 353 33.37 0.69 6.91
CA ILE A 353 31.99 0.79 6.45
C ILE A 353 31.55 2.24 6.62
N SER A 354 31.01 2.84 5.57
CA SER A 354 30.46 4.19 5.57
C SER A 354 29.12 4.23 4.85
N LEU A 355 28.39 5.34 5.02
CA LEU A 355 27.12 5.58 4.36
C LEU A 355 27.27 6.62 3.26
N ASP A 356 26.53 6.46 2.18
CA ASP A 356 26.56 7.41 1.07
C ASP A 356 25.75 8.68 1.40
N HIS A 357 26.46 9.77 1.72
CA HIS A 357 25.85 11.09 1.95
C HIS A 357 25.31 11.71 0.66
N SER A 358 25.83 11.35 -0.51
CA SER A 358 25.38 11.92 -1.78
C SER A 358 23.98 11.46 -2.19
N PHE A 359 23.52 10.34 -1.61
CA PHE A 359 22.16 9.84 -1.77
C PHE A 359 21.11 10.87 -1.34
N GLU A 360 21.37 11.66 -0.28
CA GLU A 360 20.44 12.69 0.20
C GLU A 360 20.09 13.71 -0.91
N THR A 361 21.08 14.14 -1.68
CA THR A 361 20.90 15.08 -2.80
C THR A 361 20.02 14.49 -3.90
N THR A 362 20.24 13.21 -4.22
CA THR A 362 19.46 12.53 -5.27
C THR A 362 18.02 12.29 -4.79
N TYR A 363 17.86 11.90 -3.53
CA TYR A 363 16.56 11.63 -2.94
C TYR A 363 15.72 12.91 -2.73
N ALA A 364 16.36 14.06 -2.51
CA ALA A 364 15.70 15.36 -2.44
C ALA A 364 15.03 15.79 -3.77
N ALA A 365 15.34 15.12 -4.89
CA ALA A 365 14.68 15.37 -6.18
C ALA A 365 13.28 14.74 -6.30
N ASN A 366 12.86 13.95 -5.31
CA ASN A 366 11.51 13.38 -5.27
C ASN A 366 10.43 14.48 -5.32
N ARG A 367 9.33 14.15 -5.97
CA ARG A 367 8.20 15.06 -6.17
C ARG A 367 6.96 14.53 -5.49
N TYR A 368 6.15 15.43 -4.95
CA TYR A 368 4.97 15.11 -4.16
C TYR A 368 3.73 15.82 -4.72
N SER A 369 2.57 15.20 -4.58
CA SER A 369 1.27 15.80 -4.90
C SER A 369 0.36 15.74 -3.68
N VAL A 370 -0.15 16.90 -3.27
CA VAL A 370 -1.13 17.03 -2.17
C VAL A 370 -2.42 16.27 -2.52
N GLY A 371 -2.92 16.40 -3.75
CA GLY A 371 -4.12 15.69 -4.20
C GLY A 371 -4.01 14.17 -4.06
N GLU A 372 -2.83 13.60 -4.34
CA GLU A 372 -2.57 12.17 -4.18
C GLU A 372 -2.63 11.72 -2.71
N HIS A 373 -2.19 12.56 -1.78
CA HIS A 373 -2.29 12.32 -0.34
C HIS A 373 -3.72 12.45 0.18
N GLU A 374 -4.41 13.55 -0.16
CA GLU A 374 -5.80 13.78 0.25
C GLU A 374 -6.73 12.67 -0.24
N PHE A 375 -6.45 12.10 -1.42
CA PHE A 375 -7.23 10.97 -1.88
C PHE A 375 -7.04 9.71 -1.01
N GLY A 376 -5.88 9.54 -0.39
CA GLY A 376 -5.66 8.46 0.59
C GLY A 376 -6.62 8.54 1.77
N HIS A 377 -7.02 9.75 2.17
CA HIS A 377 -8.07 9.95 3.17
C HIS A 377 -9.44 9.44 2.71
N MET A 378 -9.79 9.66 1.43
CA MET A 378 -11.01 9.12 0.83
C MET A 378 -11.03 7.59 0.78
N LEU A 379 -9.86 6.94 0.81
CA LEU A 379 -9.69 5.49 0.95
C LEU A 379 -9.68 5.00 2.42
N GLY A 380 -9.76 5.92 3.38
CA GLY A 380 -9.86 5.64 4.81
C GLY A 380 -8.55 5.55 5.56
N LEU A 381 -7.51 6.20 5.04
CA LEU A 381 -6.17 6.22 5.63
C LEU A 381 -5.96 7.51 6.45
N PRO A 382 -5.60 7.42 7.74
CA PRO A 382 -5.30 8.61 8.54
C PRO A 382 -3.89 9.15 8.25
N ASP A 383 -3.64 10.39 8.65
CA ASP A 383 -2.31 11.01 8.61
C ASP A 383 -1.30 10.30 9.52
N GLU A 384 -0.18 9.87 8.94
CA GLU A 384 0.93 9.23 9.65
C GLU A 384 1.87 10.23 10.31
N TYR A 385 1.91 11.48 9.84
CA TYR A 385 2.72 12.57 10.42
C TYR A 385 2.06 13.24 11.64
N GLN A 386 0.80 12.93 11.95
CA GLN A 386 0.14 13.45 13.14
C GLN A 386 0.49 12.59 14.36
N ASN A 387 1.22 13.17 15.31
CA ASN A 387 1.33 12.64 16.67
C ASN A 387 0.80 13.71 17.60
N ASN A 388 -0.42 13.54 18.09
CA ASN A 388 -0.91 14.37 19.18
C ASN A 388 0.14 14.28 20.30
N THR A 389 0.64 15.43 20.71
CA THR A 389 1.88 15.71 21.47
C THR A 389 2.01 14.99 22.82
N THR A 390 1.13 14.04 23.12
CA THR A 390 0.98 13.24 24.34
C THR A 390 1.42 11.79 24.16
N GLY A 391 1.80 11.34 22.95
CA GLY A 391 2.19 9.95 22.68
C GLY A 391 1.02 8.96 22.67
N THR A 392 -0.22 9.46 22.65
CA THR A 392 -1.44 8.65 22.55
C THR A 392 -2.06 8.83 21.17
N LEU A 393 -2.33 7.72 20.48
CA LEU A 393 -2.96 7.75 19.16
C LEU A 393 -4.39 8.27 19.23
N GLY A 394 -4.81 8.98 18.19
CA GLY A 394 -6.22 9.30 17.97
C GLY A 394 -7.07 8.03 17.75
N ALA A 395 -8.38 8.17 17.82
CA ALA A 395 -9.31 7.05 17.64
C ALA A 395 -9.14 6.37 16.26
N GLN A 396 -9.09 7.15 15.17
CA GLN A 396 -8.90 6.64 13.81
C GLN A 396 -7.53 5.96 13.63
N GLN A 397 -6.46 6.55 14.14
CA GLN A 397 -5.11 5.95 14.12
C GLN A 397 -5.06 4.63 14.89
N THR A 398 -5.80 4.52 16.00
CA THR A 398 -5.92 3.30 16.78
C THR A 398 -6.65 2.22 15.99
N LEU A 399 -7.78 2.55 15.36
CA LEU A 399 -8.56 1.64 14.51
C LEU A 399 -7.74 1.16 13.31
N TYR A 400 -7.07 2.08 12.62
CA TYR A 400 -6.19 1.77 11.50
C TYR A 400 -5.03 0.87 11.92
N SER A 401 -4.37 1.15 13.05
CA SER A 401 -3.29 0.31 13.59
C SER A 401 -3.79 -1.12 13.90
N GLY A 402 -5.04 -1.25 14.35
CA GLY A 402 -5.70 -2.55 14.53
C GLY A 402 -5.88 -3.31 13.22
N LEU A 403 -6.34 -2.65 12.16
CA LEU A 403 -6.46 -3.24 10.82
C LEU A 403 -5.12 -3.66 10.24
N VAL A 404 -4.11 -2.81 10.35
CA VAL A 404 -2.72 -3.10 9.92
C VAL A 404 -2.19 -4.36 10.59
N THR A 405 -2.40 -4.46 11.91
CA THR A 405 -2.01 -5.65 12.69
C THR A 405 -2.77 -6.89 12.23
N ALA A 406 -4.08 -6.78 12.01
CA ALA A 406 -4.92 -7.89 11.55
C ALA A 406 -4.54 -8.38 10.14
N ALA A 407 -4.14 -7.47 9.25
CA ALA A 407 -3.66 -7.78 7.91
C ALA A 407 -2.26 -8.42 7.90
N GLY A 408 -1.52 -8.34 9.02
CA GLY A 408 -0.17 -8.90 9.15
C GLY A 408 0.87 -8.14 8.33
N VAL A 409 0.66 -6.85 8.06
CA VAL A 409 1.59 -6.00 7.31
C VAL A 409 2.35 -5.04 8.24
N PRO A 410 3.57 -4.61 7.88
CA PRO A 410 4.33 -3.65 8.67
C PRO A 410 3.62 -2.30 8.79
N GLY A 411 3.25 -1.91 10.02
CA GLY A 411 2.71 -0.60 10.34
C GLY A 411 3.76 0.51 10.46
N PRO A 412 3.33 1.76 10.69
CA PRO A 412 4.26 2.82 11.08
C PRO A 412 4.92 2.44 12.41
N ALA A 413 6.25 2.45 12.46
CA ALA A 413 7.00 2.10 13.67
C ALA A 413 6.78 3.12 14.80
N VAL A 414 6.62 4.39 14.42
CA VAL A 414 6.30 5.52 15.29
C VAL A 414 5.37 6.45 14.51
N TRP A 415 4.34 6.97 15.16
CA TRP A 415 3.46 7.99 14.58
C TRP A 415 4.05 9.38 14.77
N GLY A 416 3.77 10.28 13.81
CA GLY A 416 4.28 11.65 13.78
C GLY A 416 5.78 11.79 13.60
N VAL A 417 6.37 10.83 12.89
CA VAL A 417 7.68 11.02 12.28
C VAL A 417 7.49 11.27 10.79
N ASP A 418 8.34 12.11 10.23
CA ASP A 418 8.38 12.33 8.79
C ASP A 418 8.96 11.10 8.11
N THR A 419 8.23 10.52 7.16
CA THR A 419 8.64 9.33 6.42
C THR A 419 8.31 9.47 4.94
N ALA A 420 8.83 8.57 4.09
CA ALA A 420 8.49 8.57 2.68
C ALA A 420 7.12 7.96 2.34
N SER A 421 6.32 7.62 3.35
CA SER A 421 4.93 7.18 3.19
C SER A 421 4.09 8.26 2.50
N GLN A 422 3.24 7.85 1.55
CA GLN A 422 2.27 8.73 0.89
C GLN A 422 1.36 9.43 1.90
N MET A 423 1.05 8.78 3.04
CA MET A 423 0.23 9.34 4.13
C MET A 423 1.07 10.08 5.20
N SER A 424 2.36 10.31 4.94
CA SER A 424 3.25 11.14 5.75
C SER A 424 3.74 12.32 4.90
N ASN A 425 5.01 12.33 4.51
CA ASN A 425 5.64 13.40 3.74
C ASN A 425 6.15 12.90 2.39
N GLY A 426 5.74 11.74 1.91
CA GLY A 426 6.44 11.05 0.85
C GLY A 426 5.59 10.59 -0.31
N ILE A 427 6.13 9.63 -1.05
CA ILE A 427 5.69 9.20 -2.38
C ILE A 427 5.33 7.70 -2.44
N ASP A 428 5.62 6.98 -1.36
CA ASP A 428 5.51 5.54 -1.31
C ASP A 428 4.12 5.12 -0.86
N VAL A 429 3.43 4.42 -1.75
CA VAL A 429 2.25 3.64 -1.40
C VAL A 429 2.74 2.29 -0.88
N LEU A 430 2.37 1.96 0.35
CA LEU A 430 2.88 0.84 1.12
C LEU A 430 1.79 -0.22 1.31
N PRO A 431 2.13 -1.49 1.65
CA PRO A 431 1.14 -2.53 1.86
C PRO A 431 0.08 -2.16 2.92
N ARG A 432 0.48 -1.39 3.95
CA ARG A 432 -0.43 -0.91 4.99
C ARG A 432 -1.50 0.06 4.47
N HIS A 433 -1.27 0.75 3.36
CA HIS A 433 -2.27 1.65 2.77
C HIS A 433 -3.39 0.90 2.04
N TYR A 434 -3.28 -0.42 1.88
CA TYR A 434 -4.28 -1.26 1.22
C TYR A 434 -5.18 -2.00 2.22
N VAL A 435 -5.03 -1.76 3.53
CA VAL A 435 -5.75 -2.52 4.57
C VAL A 435 -7.26 -2.28 4.57
N THR A 436 -7.71 -1.09 4.17
CA THR A 436 -9.14 -0.78 4.02
C THR A 436 -9.74 -1.50 2.81
N LEU A 437 -8.96 -1.65 1.73
CA LEU A 437 -9.33 -2.41 0.54
C LEU A 437 -9.33 -3.92 0.83
N TRP A 438 -8.34 -4.40 1.58
CA TRP A 438 -8.29 -5.77 2.08
C TRP A 438 -9.49 -6.12 2.96
N GLU A 439 -9.92 -5.19 3.82
CA GLU A 439 -11.14 -5.33 4.62
C GLU A 439 -12.39 -5.43 3.73
N ALA A 440 -12.54 -4.53 2.76
CA ALA A 440 -13.65 -4.55 1.80
C ALA A 440 -13.70 -5.87 1.02
N LEU A 441 -12.56 -6.37 0.53
CA LEU A 441 -12.47 -7.66 -0.15
C LEU A 441 -12.89 -8.82 0.77
N GLY A 442 -12.42 -8.81 2.02
CA GLY A 442 -12.80 -9.80 3.01
C GLY A 442 -14.32 -9.85 3.25
N ARG A 443 -14.98 -8.68 3.28
CA ARG A 443 -16.44 -8.60 3.39
C ARG A 443 -17.17 -9.12 2.15
N MET A 444 -16.68 -8.78 0.95
CA MET A 444 -17.28 -9.25 -0.31
C MET A 444 -17.20 -10.77 -0.47
N THR A 445 -16.09 -11.36 -0.03
CA THR A 445 -15.74 -12.75 -0.33
C THR A 445 -16.16 -13.74 0.76
N ALA A 446 -16.57 -13.24 1.93
CA ALA A 446 -17.13 -14.06 2.99
C ALA A 446 -18.49 -14.67 2.60
N PRO A 447 -18.81 -15.91 3.03
CA PRO A 447 -17.99 -16.79 3.87
C PRO A 447 -17.04 -17.70 3.07
N ASP A 448 -16.98 -17.57 1.73
CA ASP A 448 -16.22 -18.49 0.89
C ASP A 448 -14.69 -18.33 1.05
N ILE A 449 -14.20 -17.09 1.17
CA ILE A 449 -12.84 -16.75 1.61
C ILE A 449 -12.96 -15.76 2.76
N ALA A 450 -12.42 -16.11 3.93
CA ALA A 450 -12.41 -15.21 5.08
C ALA A 450 -11.39 -14.08 4.90
N GLN A 451 -11.62 -12.92 5.51
CA GLN A 451 -10.70 -11.79 5.48
C GLN A 451 -9.27 -12.17 5.91
N SER A 452 -9.13 -12.99 6.95
CA SER A 452 -7.83 -13.49 7.45
C SER A 452 -7.12 -14.44 6.48
N GLU A 453 -7.80 -14.94 5.44
CA GLU A 453 -7.23 -15.75 4.37
C GLU A 453 -6.76 -14.91 3.19
N TRP A 454 -6.93 -13.59 3.22
CA TRP A 454 -6.30 -12.69 2.25
C TRP A 454 -4.99 -12.13 2.82
N ARG A 455 -3.96 -12.05 1.98
CA ARG A 455 -2.65 -11.46 2.29
C ARG A 455 -2.34 -10.33 1.33
N ILE A 456 -1.81 -9.23 1.86
CA ILE A 456 -1.31 -8.11 1.06
C ILE A 456 0.15 -8.40 0.70
N SER A 457 0.48 -8.32 -0.59
CA SER A 457 1.82 -8.56 -1.12
C SER A 457 2.39 -7.32 -1.79
#